data_AF-U2ELU2-F1
#
_entry.id   AF-U2ELU2-F1
#
_cell.length_a   1.000
_cell.length_b   1.000
_cell.length_c   1.000
_cell.angle_alpha   90.00
_cell.angle_beta   90.00
_cell.angle_gamma   90.00
#
_symmetry.space_group_name_H-M   'P 1'
#
loop_
_entity.id
_entity.type
_entity.pdbx_description
1 polymer ?
#
loop_
_entity_poly.entity_id
_entity_poly.type
_entity_poly.pdbx_seq_one_letter_code
_entity_poly.pdbx_strand_id
1 'polypeptide(L)'
;MAIKISLDGSGEAREATPNEYLVYNLGLSAATSSTTPTDLTLNLSGASAGRDYSNAMEYSLDGGNSWIAIQNGGTISGVAPSDIANVKVRVQVIDDYGQTAGNQNEGASSEDLGANIAPGIKDYGVYKEGVTLSVTTNNAVITSGEAEGKIIDNDDNVNITENIDATTEGLNPALINSDPNNGDSMKTIIDTKDGDDTITIKEEVVFSSGVNWLNKDADDVVKMGDGDDVFNMEKDADVSSTKIDMGNAGGENNQDTVNINSAILVATRITSHNGNDIFTIKENSYFDNVLLKTGDGNDTVNFEENSRIKNTKVDTGSGNDVVNIKTDLSAYADNDGTTNETEYAGSRTDGFIKTGEGNDTINVTGANLNRVDIDSGNGDLSKEPYGDTLEFISSAIRDSEIKSGNGNDNYKFENTNLDKTSVNSGEGNDTIKIGDEINMKNSSVTGGDGNDKVDLGKGVVLDNSTITGGEGTKDTLKIHDDSFKTTNAGKISGFEILDMSEFDGVFRFFQASDISNFIKNVGGEGATSLTVKGIKGVGRFEDGTSGITTSREADGNATTYEVHDGNQTFTLKIEEVNIIPTI
;
A
#
# COMPACT_ATOMS: atom_id res chain seq x y z
N MET A 1 -45.57 32.66 32.09
CA MET A 1 -44.39 32.96 31.27
C MET A 1 -43.70 31.66 30.98
N ALA A 2 -43.11 31.44 29.80
CA ALA A 2 -42.46 30.18 29.49
C ALA A 2 -40.93 30.34 29.46
N ILE A 3 -40.22 29.25 29.71
CA ILE A 3 -38.83 29.13 29.26
C ILE A 3 -38.84 29.26 27.73
N LYS A 4 -38.01 30.16 27.21
CA LYS A 4 -37.71 30.27 25.79
C LYS A 4 -36.31 29.69 25.60
N ILE A 5 -36.17 28.78 24.65
CA ILE A 5 -34.87 28.22 24.28
C ILE A 5 -34.57 28.69 22.85
N SER A 6 -33.36 29.16 22.61
CA SER A 6 -32.86 29.49 21.27
C SER A 6 -31.47 28.92 21.10
N LEU A 7 -31.15 28.45 19.90
CA LEU A 7 -29.83 27.90 19.62
C LEU A 7 -28.80 29.00 19.35
N ASP A 8 -27.53 28.76 19.67
CA ASP A 8 -26.44 29.57 19.15
C ASP A 8 -26.21 29.24 17.66
N GLY A 9 -25.82 30.26 16.88
CA GLY A 9 -25.49 30.07 15.46
C GLY A 9 -26.68 29.58 14.60
N SER A 10 -26.41 28.60 13.74
CA SER A 10 -27.42 27.91 12.91
C SER A 10 -28.29 26.95 13.72
N GLY A 11 -27.87 26.58 14.93
CA GLY A 11 -28.47 25.51 15.70
C GLY A 11 -28.17 24.12 15.17
N GLU A 12 -27.05 24.00 14.46
CA GLU A 12 -26.53 22.76 13.89
C GLU A 12 -25.09 22.58 14.39
N ALA A 13 -24.67 21.34 14.60
CA ALA A 13 -23.31 20.96 14.91
C ALA A 13 -22.95 19.72 14.09
N ARG A 14 -21.75 19.69 13.49
CA ARG A 14 -21.31 18.58 12.64
C ARG A 14 -20.54 17.55 13.47
N GLU A 15 -20.65 16.29 13.09
CA GLU A 15 -19.69 15.27 13.44
C GLU A 15 -18.33 15.62 12.81
N ALA A 16 -17.31 15.64 13.65
CA ALA A 16 -15.98 16.11 13.30
C ALA A 16 -14.99 15.85 14.43
N THR A 17 -13.72 15.77 14.06
CA THR A 17 -12.60 15.80 14.99
C THR A 17 -11.78 17.09 14.81
N PRO A 18 -11.67 17.98 15.83
CA PRO A 18 -12.21 17.85 17.18
C PRO A 18 -13.72 18.15 17.25
N ASN A 19 -14.40 17.39 18.12
CA ASN A 19 -15.85 17.43 18.31
C ASN A 19 -16.45 18.82 18.54
N GLU A 20 -17.56 19.07 17.85
CA GLU A 20 -18.37 20.27 18.02
C GLU A 20 -19.38 20.16 19.18
N TYR A 21 -20.05 21.28 19.47
CA TYR A 21 -21.08 21.36 20.51
C TYR A 21 -22.36 21.97 19.98
N LEU A 22 -23.48 21.34 20.29
CA LEU A 22 -24.79 21.93 20.11
C LEU A 22 -25.14 22.77 21.35
N VAL A 23 -25.35 24.08 21.18
CA VAL A 23 -25.53 25.03 22.29
C VAL A 23 -26.91 25.67 22.30
N TYR A 24 -27.58 25.57 23.44
CA TYR A 24 -28.91 26.07 23.74
C TYR A 24 -28.83 27.22 24.74
N ASN A 25 -29.41 28.36 24.38
CA ASN A 25 -29.56 29.52 25.25
C ASN A 25 -30.94 29.52 25.89
N LEU A 26 -30.98 29.58 27.21
CA LEU A 26 -32.24 29.74 27.93
C LEU A 26 -32.56 31.22 28.09
N GLY A 27 -33.86 31.48 28.16
CA GLY A 27 -34.41 32.79 28.38
C GLY A 27 -35.87 32.68 28.77
N LEU A 28 -36.53 33.83 28.80
CA LEU A 28 -37.92 33.93 29.19
C LEU A 28 -38.75 34.54 28.08
N SER A 29 -39.95 34.01 27.85
CA SER A 29 -40.84 34.48 26.79
C SER A 29 -41.35 35.92 26.99
N ALA A 30 -41.24 36.45 28.21
CA ALA A 30 -41.58 37.82 28.60
C ALA A 30 -40.80 38.19 29.87
N ALA A 31 -40.83 39.45 30.30
CA ALA A 31 -40.31 39.81 31.62
C ALA A 31 -41.21 39.23 32.73
N THR A 32 -40.61 38.80 33.84
CA THR A 32 -41.33 38.36 35.05
C THR A 32 -40.99 39.23 36.24
N SER A 33 -41.97 39.45 37.11
CA SER A 33 -41.77 40.03 38.44
C SER A 33 -41.52 38.97 39.52
N SER A 34 -41.46 37.69 39.14
CA SER A 34 -41.18 36.60 40.07
C SER A 34 -39.74 36.68 40.57
N THR A 35 -39.57 36.58 41.87
CA THR A 35 -38.27 36.49 42.54
C THR A 35 -38.05 35.12 43.18
N THR A 36 -38.99 34.18 42.99
CA THR A 36 -38.90 32.83 43.52
C THR A 36 -37.76 32.08 42.80
N PRO A 37 -36.74 31.58 43.53
CA PRO A 37 -35.71 30.73 42.94
C PRO A 37 -36.33 29.56 42.18
N THR A 38 -35.83 29.29 40.98
CA THR A 38 -36.41 28.35 40.03
C THR A 38 -35.43 27.22 39.78
N ASP A 39 -35.90 26.00 39.95
CA ASP A 39 -35.15 24.81 39.54
C ASP A 39 -35.44 24.53 38.07
N LEU A 40 -34.39 24.26 37.29
CA LEU A 40 -34.46 23.96 35.86
C LEU A 40 -33.99 22.52 35.64
N THR A 41 -34.92 21.61 35.34
CA THR A 41 -34.60 20.22 34.98
C THR A 41 -34.43 20.11 33.48
N LEU A 42 -33.27 19.63 33.05
CA LEU A 42 -32.84 19.57 31.65
C LEU A 42 -32.95 18.14 31.13
N ASN A 43 -33.60 17.95 29.99
CA ASN A 43 -33.73 16.64 29.34
C ASN A 43 -33.39 16.76 27.85
N LEU A 44 -32.51 15.90 27.35
CA LEU A 44 -32.28 15.68 25.92
C LEU A 44 -33.02 14.43 25.45
N SER A 45 -33.50 14.50 24.21
CA SER A 45 -34.16 13.41 23.48
C SER A 45 -34.00 13.62 21.97
N GLY A 46 -34.29 12.58 21.18
CA GLY A 46 -34.11 12.60 19.73
C GLY A 46 -33.02 11.61 19.36
N ALA A 47 -31.90 12.11 18.82
CA ALA A 47 -30.69 11.36 18.55
C ALA A 47 -30.21 10.53 19.77
N SER A 48 -29.43 9.50 19.51
CA SER A 48 -28.91 8.50 20.43
C SER A 48 -27.79 9.05 21.33
N ALA A 49 -28.13 9.25 22.61
CA ALA A 49 -27.12 9.56 23.64
C ALA A 49 -26.05 8.44 23.75
N GLY A 50 -24.79 8.85 23.75
CA GLY A 50 -23.61 7.99 23.81
C GLY A 50 -23.14 7.45 22.46
N ARG A 51 -23.86 7.75 21.37
CA ARG A 51 -23.44 7.50 19.99
C ARG A 51 -23.23 8.83 19.28
N ASP A 52 -24.31 9.55 18.98
CA ASP A 52 -24.28 10.78 18.17
C ASP A 52 -23.95 12.01 19.04
N TYR A 53 -24.22 11.93 20.35
CA TYR A 53 -23.82 12.96 21.31
C TYR A 53 -23.47 12.43 22.70
N SER A 54 -22.72 13.20 23.47
CA SER A 54 -22.26 12.80 24.81
C SER A 54 -23.37 12.47 25.80
N ASN A 55 -23.21 11.39 26.58
CA ASN A 55 -24.16 10.99 27.63
C ASN A 55 -24.44 12.08 28.69
N ALA A 56 -23.47 12.98 28.90
CA ALA A 56 -23.61 14.13 29.78
C ALA A 56 -23.74 15.42 28.96
N MET A 57 -24.55 16.34 29.47
CA MET A 57 -24.57 17.74 29.02
C MET A 57 -23.63 18.57 29.88
N GLU A 58 -23.42 19.81 29.48
CA GLU A 58 -22.85 20.85 30.32
C GLU A 58 -23.77 22.06 30.37
N TYR A 59 -23.76 22.78 31.48
CA TYR A 59 -24.46 24.05 31.59
C TYR A 59 -23.52 25.15 32.07
N SER A 60 -23.90 26.39 31.75
CA SER A 60 -23.22 27.60 32.18
C SER A 60 -24.23 28.54 32.83
N LEU A 61 -23.80 29.28 33.85
CA LEU A 61 -24.58 30.34 34.51
C LEU A 61 -24.05 31.75 34.21
N ASP A 62 -22.91 31.85 33.52
CA ASP A 62 -22.18 33.08 33.26
C ASP A 62 -22.11 33.42 31.77
N GLY A 63 -23.07 32.92 30.98
CA GLY A 63 -23.16 33.17 29.54
C GLY A 63 -22.19 32.36 28.68
N GLY A 64 -21.65 31.26 29.20
CA GLY A 64 -20.75 30.34 28.49
C GLY A 64 -19.26 30.55 28.79
N ASN A 65 -18.90 31.35 29.81
CA ASN A 65 -17.51 31.55 30.21
C ASN A 65 -16.97 30.36 31.03
N SER A 66 -17.84 29.70 31.80
CA SER A 66 -17.54 28.45 32.50
C SER A 66 -18.64 27.42 32.33
N TRP A 67 -18.27 26.14 32.33
CA TRP A 67 -19.15 25.01 32.05
C TRP A 67 -19.09 23.97 33.17
N ILE A 68 -20.24 23.43 33.54
CA ILE A 68 -20.41 22.45 34.60
C ILE A 68 -21.16 21.25 34.02
N ALA A 69 -20.59 20.06 34.13
CA ALA A 69 -21.22 18.83 33.68
C ALA A 69 -22.52 18.52 34.45
N ILE A 70 -23.52 18.04 33.73
CA ILE A 70 -24.83 17.63 34.26
C ILE A 70 -25.35 16.43 33.47
N GLN A 71 -25.86 15.43 34.17
CA GLN A 71 -26.42 14.24 33.55
C GLN A 71 -27.77 14.56 32.87
N ASN A 72 -28.15 13.76 31.87
CA ASN A 72 -29.48 13.87 31.28
C ASN A 72 -30.57 13.65 32.35
N GLY A 73 -31.57 14.54 32.40
CA GLY A 73 -32.56 14.61 33.48
C GLY A 73 -32.10 15.35 34.75
N GLY A 74 -30.88 15.90 34.76
CA GLY A 74 -30.32 16.66 35.87
C GLY A 74 -31.03 18.00 36.09
N THR A 75 -30.90 18.56 37.30
CA THR A 75 -31.54 19.82 37.69
C THR A 75 -30.52 20.87 38.13
N ILE A 76 -30.60 22.06 37.54
CA ILE A 76 -29.92 23.27 38.03
C ILE A 76 -30.81 23.90 39.09
N SER A 77 -30.34 23.94 40.33
CA SER A 77 -31.16 24.38 41.46
C SER A 77 -31.04 25.88 41.76
N GLY A 78 -32.16 26.51 42.10
CA GLY A 78 -32.21 27.84 42.71
C GLY A 78 -31.85 29.01 41.79
N VAL A 79 -32.01 28.88 40.47
CA VAL A 79 -31.71 29.96 39.51
C VAL A 79 -32.69 31.11 39.72
N ALA A 80 -32.18 32.33 39.94
CA ALA A 80 -33.04 33.51 40.02
C ALA A 80 -33.69 33.75 38.65
N PRO A 81 -35.01 34.08 38.57
CA PRO A 81 -35.67 34.27 37.28
C PRO A 81 -35.03 35.33 36.37
N SER A 82 -34.37 36.35 36.93
CA SER A 82 -33.61 37.36 36.17
C SER A 82 -32.37 36.80 35.48
N ASP A 83 -31.81 35.72 36.02
CA ASP A 83 -30.51 35.18 35.61
C ASP A 83 -30.67 34.02 34.64
N ILE A 84 -31.90 33.53 34.40
CA ILE A 84 -32.21 32.48 33.41
C ILE A 84 -31.69 32.86 32.02
N ALA A 85 -31.68 34.16 31.67
CA ALA A 85 -31.15 34.65 30.41
C ALA A 85 -29.62 34.47 30.24
N ASN A 86 -28.90 34.20 31.32
CA ASN A 86 -27.46 33.90 31.29
C ASN A 86 -27.19 32.39 31.25
N VAL A 87 -28.23 31.55 31.34
CA VAL A 87 -28.08 30.11 31.36
C VAL A 87 -27.90 29.59 29.94
N LYS A 88 -26.80 28.87 29.72
CA LYS A 88 -26.57 28.10 28.50
C LYS A 88 -26.48 26.62 28.84
N VAL A 89 -26.89 25.77 27.91
CA VAL A 89 -26.73 24.32 27.97
C VAL A 89 -26.05 23.90 26.68
N ARG A 90 -25.07 23.01 26.74
CA ARG A 90 -24.46 22.42 25.55
C ARG A 90 -24.32 20.92 25.69
N VAL A 91 -24.25 20.24 24.57
CA VAL A 91 -23.92 18.82 24.48
C VAL A 91 -22.90 18.64 23.38
N GLN A 92 -21.91 17.78 23.62
CA GLN A 92 -20.85 17.51 22.66
C GLN A 92 -21.39 16.52 21.61
N VAL A 93 -21.25 16.85 20.34
CA VAL A 93 -21.50 15.92 19.23
C VAL A 93 -20.34 14.95 19.17
N ILE A 94 -20.62 13.68 18.89
CA ILE A 94 -19.59 12.65 18.81
C ILE A 94 -19.42 12.29 17.35
N ASP A 95 -18.21 12.47 16.85
CA ASP A 95 -17.73 11.86 15.61
C ASP A 95 -17.63 10.36 15.86
N ASP A 96 -18.53 9.60 15.23
CA ASP A 96 -18.54 8.15 15.39
C ASP A 96 -17.82 7.46 14.21
N TYR A 97 -17.89 6.14 14.09
CA TYR A 97 -17.13 5.42 13.06
C TYR A 97 -18.05 5.02 11.93
N GLY A 98 -17.96 5.69 10.79
CA GLY A 98 -18.93 5.60 9.70
C GLY A 98 -19.07 4.20 9.11
N GLN A 99 -17.99 3.41 9.10
CA GLN A 99 -18.06 2.02 8.63
C GLN A 99 -18.85 1.09 9.58
N THR A 100 -19.30 1.59 10.74
CA THR A 100 -20.26 0.90 11.61
C THR A 100 -21.65 0.93 10.99
N ALA A 101 -22.29 -0.23 10.89
CA ALA A 101 -23.62 -0.34 10.31
C ALA A 101 -24.65 0.56 11.01
N GLY A 102 -25.16 1.54 10.27
CA GLY A 102 -26.16 2.50 10.74
C GLY A 102 -25.63 3.91 10.94
N ASN A 103 -24.32 4.12 10.84
CA ASN A 103 -23.64 5.38 11.09
C ASN A 103 -23.34 6.18 9.81
N GLN A 104 -23.89 5.75 8.68
CA GLN A 104 -23.74 6.50 7.43
C GLN A 104 -25.07 7.16 7.12
N ASN A 105 -25.03 8.41 6.64
CA ASN A 105 -26.20 9.18 6.24
C ASN A 105 -27.25 9.24 7.37
N GLU A 106 -26.85 9.44 8.64
CA GLU A 106 -27.74 9.39 9.80
C GLU A 106 -28.82 10.48 9.80
N GLY A 107 -30.05 10.05 10.10
CA GLY A 107 -31.20 10.92 10.18
C GLY A 107 -31.94 11.12 8.87
N ALA A 108 -32.48 12.34 8.69
CA ALA A 108 -33.28 12.67 7.53
C ALA A 108 -32.45 13.50 6.54
N SER A 109 -32.50 13.11 5.26
CA SER A 109 -31.94 13.92 4.18
C SER A 109 -32.57 15.32 4.18
N SER A 110 -31.73 16.32 4.38
CA SER A 110 -32.06 17.74 4.33
C SER A 110 -31.76 18.33 2.94
N GLU A 111 -30.75 17.79 2.25
CA GLU A 111 -30.34 18.20 0.91
C GLU A 111 -29.93 16.97 0.09
N ASP A 112 -30.28 16.95 -1.21
CA ASP A 112 -29.90 15.92 -2.18
C ASP A 112 -28.90 16.54 -3.14
N LEU A 113 -27.60 16.29 -2.89
CA LEU A 113 -26.50 16.84 -3.68
C LEU A 113 -26.38 16.09 -5.02
N GLY A 114 -26.59 14.76 -5.00
CA GLY A 114 -26.54 13.89 -6.17
C GLY A 114 -27.53 14.29 -7.27
N ALA A 115 -28.76 14.64 -6.92
CA ALA A 115 -29.79 15.04 -7.89
C ALA A 115 -29.43 16.27 -8.73
N ASN A 116 -28.56 17.15 -8.23
CA ASN A 116 -28.08 18.33 -8.97
C ASN A 116 -26.96 18.00 -9.97
N ILE A 117 -26.33 16.83 -9.81
CA ILE A 117 -25.22 16.37 -10.64
C ILE A 117 -25.76 15.42 -11.71
N ALA A 118 -26.29 14.27 -11.29
CA ALA A 118 -26.85 13.26 -12.18
C ALA A 118 -27.90 12.40 -11.43
N PRO A 119 -29.04 12.05 -12.06
CA PRO A 119 -30.07 11.22 -11.44
C PRO A 119 -29.57 9.86 -10.93
N GLY A 120 -28.51 9.33 -11.53
CA GLY A 120 -27.88 8.06 -11.15
C GLY A 120 -27.10 8.10 -9.84
N ILE A 121 -26.74 9.28 -9.33
CA ILE A 121 -26.07 9.44 -8.03
C ILE A 121 -27.15 9.46 -6.95
N LYS A 122 -27.14 8.44 -6.10
CA LYS A 122 -28.08 8.25 -4.99
C LYS A 122 -27.38 8.43 -3.66
N ASP A 123 -28.18 8.90 -2.71
CA ASP A 123 -27.83 9.00 -1.30
C ASP A 123 -26.66 9.96 -0.97
N TYR A 124 -26.12 10.69 -1.96
CA TYR A 124 -25.20 11.80 -1.75
C TYR A 124 -25.94 13.07 -1.35
N GLY A 125 -25.78 13.52 -0.11
CA GLY A 125 -26.64 14.55 0.46
C GLY A 125 -26.13 15.14 1.77
N VAL A 126 -26.99 15.90 2.45
CA VAL A 126 -26.75 16.33 3.83
C VAL A 126 -27.79 15.67 4.72
N TYR A 127 -27.35 14.88 5.69
CA TYR A 127 -28.23 14.16 6.61
C TYR A 127 -28.17 14.77 8.01
N LYS A 128 -29.35 14.85 8.65
CA LYS A 128 -29.50 15.55 9.92
C LYS A 128 -30.39 14.81 10.90
N GLU A 129 -29.92 14.70 12.14
CA GLU A 129 -30.67 14.20 13.28
C GLU A 129 -31.09 15.30 14.25
N GLY A 130 -32.25 15.13 14.88
CA GLY A 130 -32.78 16.09 15.84
C GLY A 130 -32.32 15.79 17.26
N VAL A 131 -31.78 16.79 17.95
CA VAL A 131 -31.56 16.75 19.40
C VAL A 131 -32.43 17.83 20.04
N THR A 132 -33.38 17.41 20.87
CA THR A 132 -34.32 18.32 21.53
C THR A 132 -33.97 18.49 23.00
N LEU A 133 -33.68 19.73 23.41
CA LEU A 133 -33.60 20.12 24.81
C LEU A 133 -34.98 20.53 25.33
N SER A 134 -35.48 19.80 26.32
CA SER A 134 -36.68 20.11 27.09
C SER A 134 -36.33 20.56 28.50
N VAL A 135 -36.85 21.71 28.91
CA VAL A 135 -36.62 22.29 30.24
C VAL A 135 -37.94 22.38 31.00
N THR A 136 -38.02 21.70 32.14
CA THR A 136 -39.15 21.81 33.08
C THR A 136 -38.75 22.59 34.31
N THR A 137 -39.72 23.24 34.97
CA THR A 137 -39.45 24.04 36.18
C THR A 137 -40.39 23.67 37.32
N ASN A 138 -39.92 23.89 38.56
CA ASN A 138 -40.75 23.79 39.77
C ASN A 138 -41.56 25.08 40.06
N ASN A 139 -41.39 26.12 39.25
CA ASN A 139 -41.95 27.44 39.49
C ASN A 139 -43.34 27.58 38.85
N ALA A 140 -44.37 27.81 39.67
CA ALA A 140 -45.76 27.85 39.22
C ALA A 140 -46.06 28.97 38.17
N VAL A 141 -45.21 29.98 38.04
CA VAL A 141 -45.41 31.07 37.06
C VAL A 141 -44.52 30.96 35.80
N ILE A 142 -43.54 30.05 35.82
CA ILE A 142 -42.61 29.78 34.71
C ILE A 142 -42.87 28.38 34.16
N THR A 143 -43.56 28.30 33.02
CA THR A 143 -43.85 27.02 32.35
C THR A 143 -42.63 26.53 31.58
N SER A 144 -42.64 25.24 31.22
CA SER A 144 -41.59 24.59 30.45
C SER A 144 -41.37 25.21 29.07
N GLY A 145 -40.26 24.83 28.44
CA GLY A 145 -39.93 25.17 27.06
C GLY A 145 -39.06 24.09 26.44
N GLU A 146 -39.05 24.02 25.12
CA GLU A 146 -38.25 23.08 24.34
C GLU A 146 -37.69 23.76 23.08
N ALA A 147 -36.57 23.27 22.58
CA ALA A 147 -36.05 23.59 21.26
C ALA A 147 -35.24 22.41 20.72
N GLU A 148 -35.30 22.22 19.41
CA GLU A 148 -34.58 21.18 18.70
C GLU A 148 -33.42 21.81 17.92
N GLY A 149 -32.20 21.37 18.18
CA GLY A 149 -31.05 21.58 17.30
C GLY A 149 -30.78 20.34 16.44
N LYS A 150 -29.81 20.45 15.53
CA LYS A 150 -29.48 19.37 14.59
C LYS A 150 -28.03 18.92 14.72
N ILE A 151 -27.82 17.61 14.61
CA ILE A 151 -26.53 17.00 14.32
C ILE A 151 -26.46 16.80 12.81
N ILE A 152 -25.34 17.16 12.19
CA ILE A 152 -25.05 16.89 10.78
C ILE A 152 -24.07 15.73 10.75
N ASP A 153 -24.52 14.65 10.14
CA ASP A 153 -23.74 13.44 9.86
C ASP A 153 -22.63 13.79 8.87
N ASN A 154 -21.42 13.29 9.13
CA ASN A 154 -20.25 13.51 8.28
C ASN A 154 -19.90 12.31 7.40
N ASP A 155 -20.65 11.23 7.51
CA ASP A 155 -20.29 9.91 7.04
C ASP A 155 -21.21 9.51 5.85
N ASP A 156 -20.73 9.74 4.63
CA ASP A 156 -21.55 9.64 3.42
C ASP A 156 -21.57 8.23 2.83
N ASN A 157 -22.77 7.69 2.57
CA ASN A 157 -22.94 6.48 1.74
C ASN A 157 -23.55 6.82 0.37
N VAL A 158 -22.72 6.85 -0.67
CA VAL A 158 -23.08 7.24 -2.04
C VAL A 158 -23.15 6.04 -2.96
N ASN A 159 -24.23 5.95 -3.76
CA ASN A 159 -24.42 4.88 -4.73
C ASN A 159 -24.57 5.45 -6.16
N ILE A 160 -23.71 5.02 -7.09
CA ILE A 160 -23.81 5.35 -8.51
C ILE A 160 -24.51 4.20 -9.22
N THR A 161 -25.76 4.44 -9.62
CA THR A 161 -26.73 3.42 -10.06
C THR A 161 -27.10 3.49 -11.53
N GLU A 162 -26.73 4.56 -12.22
CA GLU A 162 -26.95 4.74 -13.66
C GLU A 162 -25.67 5.31 -14.29
N ASN A 163 -25.54 5.16 -15.60
CA ASN A 163 -24.36 5.60 -16.34
C ASN A 163 -24.12 7.12 -16.19
N ILE A 164 -22.88 7.47 -15.94
CA ILE A 164 -22.36 8.84 -15.94
C ILE A 164 -21.18 8.84 -16.91
N ASP A 165 -21.44 9.21 -18.16
CA ASP A 165 -20.46 9.18 -19.26
C ASP A 165 -20.42 10.50 -20.02
N ALA A 166 -19.35 11.27 -19.82
CA ALA A 166 -19.22 12.62 -20.40
C ALA A 166 -19.06 12.63 -21.93
N THR A 167 -18.93 11.48 -22.60
CA THR A 167 -19.01 11.39 -24.08
C THR A 167 -20.44 11.43 -24.61
N THR A 168 -21.44 11.13 -23.79
CA THR A 168 -22.83 11.00 -24.24
C THR A 168 -23.56 12.34 -24.27
N GLU A 169 -24.38 12.57 -25.31
CA GLU A 169 -25.29 13.72 -25.35
C GLU A 169 -26.28 13.64 -24.18
N GLY A 170 -26.20 14.59 -23.24
CA GLY A 170 -27.12 14.64 -22.09
C GLY A 170 -26.44 14.95 -20.76
N LEU A 171 -25.11 14.80 -20.67
CA LEU A 171 -24.40 15.24 -19.48
C LEU A 171 -24.37 16.76 -19.38
N ASN A 172 -24.57 17.26 -18.17
CA ASN A 172 -24.61 18.69 -17.92
C ASN A 172 -23.25 19.30 -18.28
N PRO A 173 -23.15 20.21 -19.28
CA PRO A 173 -21.88 20.82 -19.65
C PRO A 173 -21.18 21.55 -18.50
N ALA A 174 -21.91 21.87 -17.42
CA ALA A 174 -21.32 22.43 -16.20
C ALA A 174 -20.39 21.46 -15.46
N LEU A 175 -20.52 20.14 -15.67
CA LEU A 175 -19.71 19.09 -15.04
C LEU A 175 -18.42 18.79 -15.80
N ILE A 176 -18.22 19.42 -16.95
CA ILE A 176 -17.08 19.18 -17.83
C ILE A 176 -16.12 20.37 -17.74
N ASN A 177 -14.83 20.06 -17.62
CA ASN A 177 -13.72 20.97 -17.87
C ASN A 177 -13.33 20.87 -19.35
N SER A 178 -13.70 21.88 -20.13
CA SER A 178 -13.29 21.90 -21.54
C SER A 178 -11.83 22.32 -21.69
N ASP A 179 -11.00 21.42 -22.22
CA ASP A 179 -9.63 21.72 -22.62
C ASP A 179 -9.45 21.50 -24.12
N PRO A 180 -9.28 22.57 -24.92
CA PRO A 180 -9.14 22.45 -26.37
C PRO A 180 -7.83 21.78 -26.82
N ASN A 181 -6.83 21.66 -25.95
CA ASN A 181 -5.56 21.00 -26.25
C ASN A 181 -5.56 19.56 -25.75
N ASN A 182 -6.24 19.28 -24.64
CA ASN A 182 -6.15 17.99 -23.96
C ASN A 182 -7.42 17.13 -24.00
N GLY A 183 -8.52 17.67 -24.51
CA GLY A 183 -9.83 17.02 -24.46
C GLY A 183 -10.58 17.35 -23.18
N ASP A 184 -11.89 17.26 -23.26
CA ASP A 184 -12.82 17.65 -22.20
C ASP A 184 -12.86 16.59 -21.08
N SER A 185 -12.50 16.94 -19.85
CA SER A 185 -12.54 16.03 -18.68
C SER A 185 -13.71 16.34 -17.75
N MET A 186 -13.99 15.48 -16.77
CA MET A 186 -14.96 15.79 -15.71
C MET A 186 -14.31 16.65 -14.62
N LYS A 187 -15.10 17.55 -14.05
CA LYS A 187 -14.79 18.22 -12.79
C LYS A 187 -14.92 17.22 -11.64
N THR A 188 -14.47 17.63 -10.46
CA THR A 188 -14.93 17.00 -9.21
C THR A 188 -16.45 17.07 -9.15
N ILE A 189 -17.09 15.90 -9.09
CA ILE A 189 -18.54 15.75 -9.03
C ILE A 189 -19.00 15.11 -7.72
N ILE A 190 -18.13 14.37 -7.03
CA ILE A 190 -18.38 13.86 -5.68
C ILE A 190 -17.19 14.24 -4.81
N ASP A 191 -17.49 14.81 -3.65
CA ASP A 191 -16.54 15.33 -2.66
C ASP A 191 -17.23 15.22 -1.30
N THR A 192 -16.96 14.15 -0.56
CA THR A 192 -17.67 13.78 0.70
C THR A 192 -17.03 14.42 1.95
N LYS A 193 -15.79 14.89 1.82
CA LYS A 193 -15.08 15.79 2.76
C LYS A 193 -14.36 15.06 3.88
N ASP A 194 -14.87 15.14 5.10
CA ASP A 194 -14.26 14.49 6.25
C ASP A 194 -15.31 13.54 6.79
N GLY A 195 -14.94 12.34 7.23
CA GLY A 195 -15.85 11.26 7.59
C GLY A 195 -15.34 9.95 6.99
N ASP A 196 -15.79 8.83 7.53
CA ASP A 196 -15.47 7.51 7.00
C ASP A 196 -16.46 7.16 5.90
N ASP A 197 -16.24 7.62 4.68
CA ASP A 197 -17.24 7.59 3.62
C ASP A 197 -17.28 6.25 2.86
N THR A 198 -18.40 5.94 2.23
CA THR A 198 -18.55 4.81 1.32
C THR A 198 -19.09 5.26 -0.03
N ILE A 199 -18.34 4.99 -1.10
CA ILE A 199 -18.82 5.18 -2.48
C ILE A 199 -18.88 3.84 -3.20
N THR A 200 -20.01 3.54 -3.83
CA THR A 200 -20.19 2.31 -4.62
C THR A 200 -20.66 2.59 -6.04
N ILE A 201 -19.91 2.11 -7.03
CA ILE A 201 -20.36 2.00 -8.42
C ILE A 201 -21.01 0.65 -8.63
N LYS A 202 -22.30 0.67 -8.99
CA LYS A 202 -23.12 -0.53 -9.13
C LYS A 202 -22.81 -1.35 -10.38
N GLU A 203 -23.25 -2.59 -10.36
CA GLU A 203 -23.07 -3.54 -11.46
C GLU A 203 -23.57 -2.95 -12.80
N GLU A 204 -22.79 -3.19 -13.87
CA GLU A 204 -23.04 -2.74 -15.24
C GLU A 204 -23.11 -1.21 -15.45
N VAL A 205 -22.72 -0.41 -14.45
CA VAL A 205 -22.66 1.06 -14.58
C VAL A 205 -21.38 1.51 -15.25
N VAL A 206 -21.52 2.41 -16.23
CA VAL A 206 -20.39 3.14 -16.85
C VAL A 206 -20.20 4.47 -16.13
N PHE A 207 -19.00 4.69 -15.59
CA PHE A 207 -18.56 5.93 -14.97
C PHE A 207 -17.29 6.42 -15.67
N SER A 208 -17.48 7.36 -16.61
CA SER A 208 -16.42 7.78 -17.52
C SER A 208 -16.37 9.28 -17.72
N SER A 209 -15.15 9.85 -17.64
CA SER A 209 -14.96 11.25 -18.00
C SER A 209 -14.91 11.49 -19.52
N GLY A 210 -14.91 10.42 -20.31
CA GLY A 210 -15.02 10.49 -21.76
C GLY A 210 -13.81 11.03 -22.51
N VAL A 211 -12.72 11.39 -21.83
CA VAL A 211 -11.43 11.62 -22.50
C VAL A 211 -10.83 10.30 -22.97
N ASN A 212 -10.11 10.35 -24.09
CA ASN A 212 -9.38 9.18 -24.60
C ASN A 212 -8.05 8.91 -23.86
N TRP A 213 -7.65 9.82 -22.95
CA TRP A 213 -6.41 9.76 -22.19
C TRP A 213 -6.52 10.66 -20.96
N LEU A 214 -5.92 10.25 -19.83
CA LEU A 214 -6.00 11.02 -18.60
C LEU A 214 -4.65 11.68 -18.29
N ASN A 215 -4.59 13.02 -18.32
CA ASN A 215 -3.40 13.77 -17.92
C ASN A 215 -3.15 13.62 -16.39
N LYS A 216 -1.90 13.66 -15.92
CA LYS A 216 -1.60 13.68 -14.47
C LYS A 216 -2.21 14.87 -13.74
N ASP A 217 -2.38 15.98 -14.46
CA ASP A 217 -2.94 17.24 -13.94
C ASP A 217 -4.47 17.31 -14.10
N ALA A 218 -5.12 16.21 -14.48
CA ALA A 218 -6.58 16.12 -14.49
C ALA A 218 -7.13 16.21 -13.06
N ASP A 219 -8.26 16.90 -12.92
CA ASP A 219 -8.98 17.01 -11.65
C ASP A 219 -9.45 15.64 -11.16
N ASP A 220 -9.46 15.46 -9.85
CA ASP A 220 -10.10 14.31 -9.22
C ASP A 220 -11.61 14.42 -9.43
N VAL A 221 -12.20 13.39 -10.00
CA VAL A 221 -13.64 13.32 -10.28
C VAL A 221 -14.40 12.97 -8.99
N VAL A 222 -13.80 12.08 -8.20
CA VAL A 222 -14.27 11.64 -6.88
C VAL A 222 -13.19 11.97 -5.88
N LYS A 223 -13.56 12.60 -4.76
CA LYS A 223 -12.74 12.84 -3.57
C LYS A 223 -13.51 12.31 -2.37
N MET A 224 -12.90 11.45 -1.57
CA MET A 224 -13.54 10.94 -0.35
C MET A 224 -13.11 11.81 0.85
N GLY A 225 -11.81 11.91 1.09
CA GLY A 225 -11.21 13.02 1.82
C GLY A 225 -10.55 12.55 3.11
N ASP A 226 -10.92 13.07 4.28
CA ASP A 226 -10.29 12.64 5.54
C ASP A 226 -11.16 11.59 6.26
N GLY A 227 -10.71 10.34 6.38
CA GLY A 227 -11.38 9.27 7.14
C GLY A 227 -11.03 7.86 6.64
N ASP A 228 -11.56 6.80 7.26
CA ASP A 228 -11.42 5.43 6.77
C ASP A 228 -12.39 5.17 5.60
N ASP A 229 -11.97 5.56 4.39
CA ASP A 229 -12.85 5.61 3.23
C ASP A 229 -12.96 4.28 2.48
N VAL A 230 -14.14 3.98 1.92
CA VAL A 230 -14.39 2.74 1.18
C VAL A 230 -14.92 3.02 -0.23
N PHE A 231 -14.11 2.70 -1.25
CA PHE A 231 -14.51 2.74 -2.65
C PHE A 231 -14.76 1.34 -3.21
N ASN A 232 -15.98 1.08 -3.68
CA ASN A 232 -16.40 -0.21 -4.22
C ASN A 232 -16.78 -0.09 -5.70
N MET A 233 -16.32 -1.05 -6.49
CA MET A 233 -16.89 -1.33 -7.81
C MET A 233 -17.46 -2.73 -7.84
N GLU A 234 -18.72 -2.83 -8.22
CA GLU A 234 -19.42 -4.08 -8.39
C GLU A 234 -19.11 -4.70 -9.78
N LYS A 235 -19.62 -5.91 -9.97
CA LYS A 235 -19.39 -6.72 -11.17
C LYS A 235 -19.75 -5.97 -12.45
N ASP A 236 -18.92 -6.08 -13.48
CA ASP A 236 -19.13 -5.46 -14.79
C ASP A 236 -19.28 -3.92 -14.77
N ALA A 237 -19.02 -3.23 -13.65
CA ALA A 237 -18.87 -1.79 -13.63
C ALA A 237 -17.68 -1.37 -14.51
N ASP A 238 -17.81 -0.26 -15.23
CA ASP A 238 -16.79 0.28 -16.12
C ASP A 238 -16.40 1.69 -15.66
N VAL A 239 -15.21 1.82 -15.07
CA VAL A 239 -14.63 3.10 -14.72
C VAL A 239 -13.51 3.43 -15.69
N SER A 240 -13.73 4.45 -16.50
CA SER A 240 -12.75 4.85 -17.50
C SER A 240 -12.37 6.32 -17.42
N SER A 241 -11.11 6.60 -17.70
CA SER A 241 -10.57 7.94 -17.81
C SER A 241 -10.84 8.80 -16.57
N THR A 242 -10.79 8.21 -15.38
CA THR A 242 -11.25 8.86 -14.15
C THR A 242 -10.13 8.91 -13.12
N LYS A 243 -10.07 9.98 -12.34
CA LYS A 243 -9.21 10.07 -11.16
C LYS A 243 -10.10 10.02 -9.90
N ILE A 244 -9.81 9.07 -9.04
CA ILE A 244 -10.46 8.86 -7.74
C ILE A 244 -9.38 9.09 -6.69
N ASP A 245 -9.65 10.05 -5.82
CA ASP A 245 -8.80 10.38 -4.69
C ASP A 245 -9.51 9.91 -3.42
N MET A 246 -8.99 8.87 -2.79
CA MET A 246 -9.48 8.39 -1.50
C MET A 246 -9.22 9.45 -0.44
N GLY A 247 -8.14 10.22 -0.56
CA GLY A 247 -7.79 11.26 0.38
C GLY A 247 -6.87 10.73 1.49
N ASN A 248 -6.85 11.42 2.61
CA ASN A 248 -5.90 11.14 3.68
C ASN A 248 -6.64 10.48 4.82
N ALA A 249 -6.36 9.22 5.09
CA ALA A 249 -7.08 8.50 6.12
C ALA A 249 -6.95 9.16 7.52
N GLY A 250 -5.96 10.02 7.77
CA GLY A 250 -5.90 10.86 8.99
C GLY A 250 -4.84 10.45 10.00
N GLY A 251 -3.82 9.69 9.57
CA GLY A 251 -2.66 9.27 10.37
C GLY A 251 -2.38 7.77 10.25
N GLU A 252 -1.32 7.28 10.91
CA GLU A 252 -0.77 5.92 10.73
C GLU A 252 -1.72 4.75 11.10
N ASN A 253 -2.92 4.99 11.66
CA ASN A 253 -3.85 3.92 12.05
C ASN A 253 -5.11 3.85 11.20
N ASN A 254 -5.31 4.83 10.33
CA ASN A 254 -6.48 4.91 9.48
C ASN A 254 -6.21 4.19 8.16
N GLN A 255 -7.26 3.75 7.47
CA GLN A 255 -7.18 2.80 6.36
C GLN A 255 -8.26 3.05 5.32
N ASP A 256 -7.83 3.45 4.13
CA ASP A 256 -8.68 3.49 2.96
C ASP A 256 -8.76 2.11 2.31
N THR A 257 -9.94 1.76 1.81
CA THR A 257 -10.22 0.46 1.20
C THR A 257 -10.79 0.62 -0.20
N VAL A 258 -10.12 0.02 -1.18
CA VAL A 258 -10.57 -0.04 -2.57
C VAL A 258 -10.90 -1.48 -2.94
N ASN A 259 -12.15 -1.77 -3.29
CA ASN A 259 -12.61 -3.09 -3.70
C ASN A 259 -13.08 -3.11 -5.15
N ILE A 260 -12.38 -3.90 -5.98
CA ILE A 260 -12.63 -4.01 -7.41
C ILE A 260 -13.14 -5.41 -7.71
N ASN A 261 -14.46 -5.58 -7.89
CA ASN A 261 -15.09 -6.89 -8.02
C ASN A 261 -15.44 -7.21 -9.47
N SER A 262 -14.55 -7.89 -10.21
CA SER A 262 -14.82 -8.29 -11.61
C SER A 262 -15.25 -7.11 -12.49
N ALA A 263 -14.54 -5.99 -12.36
CA ALA A 263 -14.87 -4.71 -12.99
C ALA A 263 -13.82 -4.32 -14.05
N ILE A 264 -14.15 -3.30 -14.83
CA ILE A 264 -13.35 -2.77 -15.93
C ILE A 264 -12.78 -1.41 -15.50
N LEU A 265 -11.46 -1.27 -15.62
CA LEU A 265 -10.76 0.01 -15.40
C LEU A 265 -9.89 0.31 -16.62
N VAL A 266 -10.07 1.49 -17.20
CA VAL A 266 -9.29 1.94 -18.35
C VAL A 266 -8.85 3.38 -18.17
N ALA A 267 -7.55 3.68 -18.25
CA ALA A 267 -7.05 5.04 -18.06
C ALA A 267 -7.48 5.67 -16.71
N THR A 268 -7.50 4.86 -15.65
CA THR A 268 -8.03 5.25 -14.34
C THR A 268 -6.89 5.37 -13.33
N ARG A 269 -6.96 6.39 -12.47
CA ARG A 269 -6.04 6.58 -11.34
C ARG A 269 -6.84 6.50 -10.05
N ILE A 270 -6.38 5.66 -9.14
CA ILE A 270 -6.90 5.59 -7.77
C ILE A 270 -5.73 5.87 -6.85
N THR A 271 -5.85 6.95 -6.08
CA THR A 271 -4.82 7.41 -5.16
C THR A 271 -5.38 7.45 -3.75
N SER A 272 -4.64 6.90 -2.80
CA SER A 272 -4.72 7.24 -1.38
C SER A 272 -3.48 8.07 -1.00
N HIS A 273 -3.46 8.62 0.22
CA HIS A 273 -2.39 9.48 0.72
C HIS A 273 -1.67 8.89 1.94
N ASN A 274 -2.16 9.10 3.16
CA ASN A 274 -1.54 8.48 4.33
C ASN A 274 -2.54 7.52 4.97
N GLY A 275 -2.07 6.41 5.49
CA GLY A 275 -2.91 5.36 6.05
C GLY A 275 -2.28 3.99 5.81
N ASN A 276 -2.79 2.94 6.45
CA ASN A 276 -2.42 1.58 6.08
C ASN A 276 -3.48 1.04 5.11
N ASP A 277 -3.40 1.39 3.83
CA ASP A 277 -4.49 1.25 2.88
C ASP A 277 -4.55 -0.14 2.26
N ILE A 278 -5.74 -0.55 1.81
CA ILE A 278 -5.99 -1.87 1.23
C ILE A 278 -6.68 -1.76 -0.12
N PHE A 279 -5.96 -2.09 -1.18
CA PHE A 279 -6.51 -2.16 -2.53
C PHE A 279 -6.63 -3.63 -2.97
N THR A 280 -7.86 -4.08 -3.25
CA THR A 280 -8.14 -5.47 -3.62
C THR A 280 -8.80 -5.57 -4.99
N ILE A 281 -8.12 -6.25 -5.91
CA ILE A 281 -8.55 -6.55 -7.27
C ILE A 281 -8.96 -8.01 -7.34
N LYS A 282 -10.27 -8.27 -7.38
CA LYS A 282 -10.81 -9.63 -7.47
C LYS A 282 -10.75 -10.17 -8.89
N GLU A 283 -10.99 -11.47 -9.00
CA GLU A 283 -10.97 -12.23 -10.25
C GLU A 283 -11.85 -11.62 -11.35
N ASN A 284 -11.51 -11.95 -12.60
CA ASN A 284 -12.22 -11.51 -13.81
C ASN A 284 -12.22 -9.98 -14.03
N SER A 285 -11.33 -9.23 -13.38
CA SER A 285 -11.18 -7.79 -13.60
C SER A 285 -10.36 -7.52 -14.87
N TYR A 286 -10.63 -6.39 -15.53
CA TYR A 286 -9.92 -5.93 -16.73
C TYR A 286 -9.28 -4.57 -16.48
N PHE A 287 -7.95 -4.48 -16.51
CA PHE A 287 -7.24 -3.21 -16.39
C PHE A 287 -6.49 -2.88 -17.67
N ASP A 288 -6.53 -1.62 -18.08
CA ASP A 288 -5.66 -1.07 -19.12
C ASP A 288 -5.28 0.38 -18.78
N ASN A 289 -3.98 0.65 -18.60
CA ASN A 289 -3.45 1.97 -18.23
C ASN A 289 -4.01 2.47 -16.88
N VAL A 290 -3.83 1.66 -15.83
CA VAL A 290 -4.34 1.95 -14.49
C VAL A 290 -3.18 2.31 -13.56
N LEU A 291 -3.36 3.33 -12.73
CA LEU A 291 -2.47 3.62 -11.61
C LEU A 291 -3.20 3.33 -10.30
N LEU A 292 -2.55 2.56 -9.44
CA LEU A 292 -2.90 2.37 -8.05
C LEU A 292 -1.77 2.96 -7.20
N LYS A 293 -2.09 3.92 -6.35
CA LYS A 293 -1.12 4.56 -5.46
C LYS A 293 -1.69 4.65 -4.06
N THR A 294 -0.96 4.19 -3.04
CA THR A 294 -1.47 4.14 -1.65
C THR A 294 -0.82 5.20 -0.75
N GLY A 295 0.49 5.43 -0.87
CA GLY A 295 1.16 6.62 -0.32
C GLY A 295 2.03 6.34 0.91
N ASP A 296 1.79 6.99 2.05
CA ASP A 296 2.57 6.77 3.27
C ASP A 296 1.79 5.89 4.27
N GLY A 297 2.39 4.78 4.69
CA GLY A 297 1.88 3.84 5.69
C GLY A 297 2.12 2.40 5.23
N ASN A 298 1.66 1.40 5.98
CA ASN A 298 1.91 -0.01 5.63
C ASN A 298 0.77 -0.52 4.76
N ASP A 299 0.92 -0.39 3.45
CA ASP A 299 -0.15 -0.61 2.50
C ASP A 299 -0.20 -2.05 2.00
N THR A 300 -1.36 -2.44 1.47
CA THR A 300 -1.54 -3.75 0.86
C THR A 300 -2.27 -3.66 -0.48
N VAL A 301 -1.65 -4.15 -1.55
CA VAL A 301 -2.26 -4.27 -2.88
C VAL A 301 -2.36 -5.73 -3.29
N ASN A 302 -3.57 -6.22 -3.53
CA ASN A 302 -3.85 -7.62 -3.87
C ASN A 302 -4.45 -7.76 -5.27
N PHE A 303 -3.81 -8.57 -6.12
CA PHE A 303 -4.37 -9.05 -7.38
C PHE A 303 -4.70 -10.54 -7.27
N GLU A 304 -5.99 -10.85 -7.20
CA GLU A 304 -6.48 -12.23 -7.25
C GLU A 304 -6.40 -12.80 -8.68
N GLU A 305 -6.55 -14.13 -8.78
CA GLU A 305 -6.39 -14.89 -10.01
C GLU A 305 -7.39 -14.53 -11.13
N ASN A 306 -7.12 -14.98 -12.35
CA ASN A 306 -8.05 -14.91 -13.49
C ASN A 306 -8.46 -13.50 -13.94
N SER A 307 -7.58 -12.51 -13.76
CA SER A 307 -7.79 -11.13 -14.25
C SER A 307 -6.89 -10.80 -15.44
N ARG A 308 -7.31 -9.86 -16.28
CA ARG A 308 -6.50 -9.37 -17.39
C ARG A 308 -5.95 -7.99 -17.06
N ILE A 309 -4.71 -7.95 -16.56
CA ILE A 309 -4.08 -6.73 -16.07
C ILE A 309 -3.04 -6.24 -17.07
N LYS A 310 -3.23 -5.03 -17.59
CA LYS A 310 -2.38 -4.43 -18.61
C LYS A 310 -1.98 -3.01 -18.26
N ASN A 311 -0.72 -2.67 -18.51
CA ASN A 311 -0.19 -1.31 -18.38
C ASN A 311 -0.51 -0.70 -17.00
N THR A 312 -0.46 -1.55 -15.97
CA THR A 312 -0.84 -1.19 -14.61
C THR A 312 0.39 -0.83 -13.79
N LYS A 313 0.27 0.27 -13.07
CA LYS A 313 1.29 0.83 -12.20
C LYS A 313 0.81 0.69 -10.77
N VAL A 314 1.67 0.17 -9.91
CA VAL A 314 1.45 0.08 -8.46
C VAL A 314 2.57 0.85 -7.81
N ASP A 315 2.25 1.82 -6.97
CA ASP A 315 3.21 2.63 -6.22
C ASP A 315 2.72 2.74 -4.77
N THR A 316 3.30 1.97 -3.86
CA THR A 316 2.80 1.92 -2.49
C THR A 316 3.40 3.01 -1.60
N GLY A 317 4.65 3.43 -1.83
CA GLY A 317 5.18 4.71 -1.34
C GLY A 317 6.16 4.58 -0.17
N SER A 318 5.78 4.91 1.06
CA SER A 318 6.65 4.73 2.23
C SER A 318 5.95 3.90 3.29
N GLY A 319 6.66 2.99 3.94
CA GLY A 319 6.12 2.08 4.95
C GLY A 319 6.48 0.65 4.61
N ASN A 320 6.04 -0.32 5.41
CA ASN A 320 6.32 -1.73 5.10
C ASN A 320 5.15 -2.30 4.29
N ASP A 321 5.27 -2.22 2.98
CA ASP A 321 4.17 -2.51 2.07
C ASP A 321 4.12 -3.97 1.63
N VAL A 322 2.94 -4.41 1.22
CA VAL A 322 2.71 -5.76 0.70
C VAL A 322 1.99 -5.72 -0.64
N VAL A 323 2.66 -6.20 -1.69
CA VAL A 323 2.05 -6.38 -3.02
C VAL A 323 1.95 -7.87 -3.36
N ASN A 324 0.72 -8.38 -3.46
CA ASN A 324 0.44 -9.78 -3.79
C ASN A 324 -0.14 -9.92 -5.20
N ILE A 325 0.48 -10.73 -6.04
CA ILE A 325 0.12 -10.90 -7.45
C ILE A 325 -0.13 -12.38 -7.75
N LYS A 326 -1.38 -12.72 -8.07
CA LYS A 326 -1.84 -14.07 -8.43
C LYS A 326 -2.41 -14.16 -9.85
N THR A 327 -2.24 -13.11 -10.65
CA THR A 327 -2.71 -13.04 -12.04
C THR A 327 -1.63 -12.48 -12.96
N ASP A 328 -1.72 -12.82 -14.24
CA ASP A 328 -0.76 -12.34 -15.23
C ASP A 328 -0.83 -10.81 -15.39
N LEU A 329 0.34 -10.16 -15.32
CA LEU A 329 0.52 -8.73 -15.61
C LEU A 329 1.36 -8.58 -16.87
N SER A 330 0.97 -7.64 -17.73
CA SER A 330 1.72 -7.35 -18.96
C SER A 330 1.72 -5.87 -19.30
N ALA A 331 2.77 -5.41 -19.97
CA ALA A 331 2.82 -4.05 -20.49
C ALA A 331 3.45 -3.96 -21.88
N TYR A 332 3.45 -2.76 -22.46
CA TYR A 332 4.20 -2.45 -23.68
C TYR A 332 5.68 -2.14 -23.37
N ALA A 333 6.54 -2.43 -24.36
CA ALA A 333 8.00 -2.29 -24.25
C ALA A 333 8.48 -0.85 -24.42
N ASP A 334 7.78 -0.12 -25.27
CA ASP A 334 7.92 1.32 -25.40
C ASP A 334 6.69 1.88 -24.68
N ASN A 335 6.92 2.77 -23.72
CA ASN A 335 5.91 3.66 -23.22
C ASN A 335 5.36 4.45 -24.42
N ASP A 336 4.26 4.01 -25.01
CA ASP A 336 3.66 4.56 -26.25
C ASP A 336 3.05 5.96 -26.01
N GLY A 337 3.83 6.85 -25.40
CA GLY A 337 3.37 8.12 -24.85
C GLY A 337 2.58 8.01 -23.56
N THR A 338 2.20 6.82 -23.14
CA THR A 338 1.34 6.51 -21.98
C THR A 338 1.92 6.94 -20.63
N THR A 339 3.23 6.84 -20.42
CA THR A 339 3.90 7.44 -19.24
C THR A 339 4.35 8.88 -19.48
N ASN A 340 4.37 9.35 -20.73
CA ASN A 340 4.66 10.75 -21.01
C ASN A 340 3.52 11.58 -20.42
N GLU A 341 3.86 12.69 -19.74
CA GLU A 341 2.89 13.50 -18.99
C GLU A 341 2.27 12.80 -17.76
N THR A 342 2.86 11.69 -17.31
CA THR A 342 2.61 11.11 -15.97
C THR A 342 3.77 11.40 -15.03
N GLU A 343 3.61 11.11 -13.73
CA GLU A 343 4.71 11.18 -12.76
C GLU A 343 5.83 10.15 -13.03
N TYR A 344 5.57 9.17 -13.90
CA TYR A 344 6.52 8.11 -14.29
C TYR A 344 7.10 8.32 -15.70
N ALA A 345 7.12 9.58 -16.16
CA ALA A 345 7.75 9.93 -17.44
C ALA A 345 9.21 9.47 -17.47
N GLY A 346 9.58 8.73 -18.52
CA GLY A 346 10.92 8.14 -18.65
C GLY A 346 11.04 6.72 -18.11
N SER A 347 9.97 6.13 -17.56
CA SER A 347 9.93 4.68 -17.28
C SER A 347 10.19 3.87 -18.55
N ARG A 348 10.89 2.76 -18.39
CA ARG A 348 11.21 1.81 -19.47
C ARG A 348 9.97 1.06 -19.96
N THR A 349 9.01 0.81 -19.09
CA THR A 349 7.80 0.05 -19.37
C THR A 349 6.55 0.75 -18.82
N ASP A 350 5.39 0.38 -19.34
CA ASP A 350 4.10 0.91 -18.87
C ASP A 350 3.55 0.24 -17.62
N GLY A 351 4.09 -0.92 -17.27
CA GLY A 351 3.72 -1.66 -16.09
C GLY A 351 4.90 -1.73 -15.15
N PHE A 352 4.71 -1.28 -13.92
CA PHE A 352 5.71 -1.45 -12.89
C PHE A 352 5.05 -1.57 -11.52
N ILE A 353 5.79 -2.14 -10.59
CA ILE A 353 5.46 -2.20 -9.17
C ILE A 353 6.60 -1.51 -8.45
N LYS A 354 6.27 -0.51 -7.63
CA LYS A 354 7.19 0.22 -6.79
C LYS A 354 6.67 0.21 -5.36
N THR A 355 7.51 -0.14 -4.40
CA THR A 355 7.09 -0.15 -2.99
C THR A 355 7.72 0.95 -2.16
N GLY A 356 9.01 1.25 -2.36
CA GLY A 356 9.58 2.54 -1.96
C GLY A 356 10.45 2.46 -0.71
N GLU A 357 10.17 3.23 0.33
CA GLU A 357 10.99 3.20 1.56
C GLU A 357 10.33 2.34 2.64
N GLY A 358 11.04 1.36 3.19
CA GLY A 358 10.52 0.45 4.22
C GLY A 358 10.91 -0.98 3.91
N ASN A 359 10.56 -1.92 4.78
CA ASN A 359 10.84 -3.34 4.56
C ASN A 359 9.65 -3.98 3.84
N ASP A 360 9.70 -3.94 2.51
CA ASP A 360 8.57 -4.28 1.67
C ASP A 360 8.52 -5.77 1.32
N THR A 361 7.32 -6.24 0.95
CA THR A 361 7.11 -7.61 0.48
C THR A 361 6.36 -7.63 -0.85
N ILE A 362 6.98 -8.23 -1.87
CA ILE A 362 6.37 -8.46 -3.18
C ILE A 362 6.27 -9.96 -3.44
N ASN A 363 5.05 -10.48 -3.57
CA ASN A 363 4.77 -11.89 -3.81
C ASN A 363 4.13 -12.09 -5.18
N VAL A 364 4.75 -12.89 -6.05
CA VAL A 364 4.21 -13.27 -7.36
C VAL A 364 4.04 -14.79 -7.41
N THR A 365 2.80 -15.26 -7.28
CA THR A 365 2.51 -16.69 -7.14
C THR A 365 1.58 -17.18 -8.25
N GLY A 366 2.03 -18.12 -9.07
CA GLY A 366 1.23 -18.70 -10.15
C GLY A 366 0.92 -17.72 -11.29
N ALA A 367 1.69 -16.64 -11.40
CA ALA A 367 1.45 -15.52 -12.30
C ALA A 367 2.65 -15.24 -13.20
N ASN A 368 2.40 -14.73 -14.41
CA ASN A 368 3.45 -14.33 -15.34
C ASN A 368 3.56 -12.81 -15.41
N LEU A 369 4.79 -12.31 -15.38
CA LEU A 369 5.12 -10.90 -15.57
C LEU A 369 5.80 -10.74 -16.93
N ASN A 370 5.28 -9.83 -17.76
CA ASN A 370 5.84 -9.56 -19.07
C ASN A 370 5.95 -8.06 -19.33
N ARG A 371 7.18 -7.54 -19.33
CA ARG A 371 7.47 -6.09 -19.38
C ARG A 371 6.89 -5.36 -18.19
N VAL A 372 7.00 -5.97 -17.02
CA VAL A 372 6.61 -5.37 -15.75
C VAL A 372 7.85 -5.21 -14.92
N ASP A 373 8.24 -3.97 -14.66
CA ASP A 373 9.40 -3.67 -13.83
C ASP A 373 9.04 -3.69 -12.34
N ILE A 374 10.00 -4.06 -11.50
CA ILE A 374 9.83 -4.08 -10.05
C ILE A 374 10.99 -3.29 -9.43
N ASP A 375 10.65 -2.36 -8.54
CA ASP A 375 11.57 -1.54 -7.76
C ASP A 375 11.10 -1.51 -6.31
N SER A 376 11.66 -2.37 -5.45
CA SER A 376 11.22 -2.40 -4.05
C SER A 376 11.71 -1.19 -3.26
N GLY A 377 12.73 -0.47 -3.76
CA GLY A 377 13.28 0.70 -3.08
C GLY A 377 14.17 0.34 -1.89
N ASN A 378 14.21 1.17 -0.85
CA ASN A 378 15.18 1.03 0.25
C ASN A 378 14.53 0.42 1.50
N GLY A 379 15.14 -0.63 2.03
CA GLY A 379 14.85 -1.25 3.31
C GLY A 379 15.02 -0.33 4.55
N ASP A 380 14.20 -0.56 5.58
CA ASP A 380 14.36 0.04 6.90
C ASP A 380 15.49 -0.65 7.69
N LEU A 381 16.68 -0.06 7.62
CA LEU A 381 17.87 -0.51 8.35
C LEU A 381 17.78 -0.38 9.89
N SER A 382 16.67 0.12 10.43
CA SER A 382 16.45 0.26 11.89
C SER A 382 15.70 -0.92 12.52
N LYS A 383 15.03 -1.77 11.73
CA LYS A 383 14.23 -2.90 12.20
C LYS A 383 14.46 -4.15 11.36
N GLU A 384 14.66 -5.29 12.04
CA GLU A 384 14.75 -6.58 11.36
C GLU A 384 13.38 -7.04 10.82
N PRO A 385 13.33 -7.66 9.62
CA PRO A 385 14.44 -7.88 8.69
C PRO A 385 14.87 -6.55 8.03
N TYR A 386 16.17 -6.25 7.98
CA TYR A 386 16.70 -4.95 7.49
C TYR A 386 16.64 -4.78 5.95
N GLY A 387 15.58 -5.23 5.30
CA GLY A 387 15.48 -5.22 3.83
C GLY A 387 14.19 -5.86 3.33
N ASP A 388 14.02 -5.76 2.02
CA ASP A 388 12.85 -6.18 1.27
C ASP A 388 12.81 -7.68 1.05
N THR A 389 11.62 -8.19 0.74
CA THR A 389 11.40 -9.60 0.38
C THR A 389 10.63 -9.70 -0.94
N LEU A 390 11.26 -10.31 -1.95
CA LEU A 390 10.69 -10.53 -3.27
C LEU A 390 10.61 -12.03 -3.56
N GLU A 391 9.41 -12.59 -3.53
CA GLU A 391 9.15 -14.01 -3.80
C GLU A 391 8.41 -14.23 -5.12
N PHE A 392 9.00 -15.06 -6.00
CA PHE A 392 8.44 -15.47 -7.28
C PHE A 392 8.28 -16.98 -7.32
N ILE A 393 7.05 -17.47 -7.25
CA ILE A 393 6.73 -18.89 -7.10
C ILE A 393 5.83 -19.37 -8.24
N SER A 394 6.29 -20.37 -9.00
CA SER A 394 5.56 -20.94 -10.13
C SER A 394 5.18 -19.89 -11.18
N SER A 395 6.12 -19.01 -11.50
CA SER A 395 5.92 -17.80 -12.30
C SER A 395 6.79 -17.82 -13.57
N ALA A 396 6.51 -16.91 -14.51
CA ALA A 396 7.47 -16.61 -15.58
C ALA A 396 7.63 -15.11 -15.72
N ILE A 397 8.88 -14.65 -15.71
CA ILE A 397 9.24 -13.23 -15.77
C ILE A 397 9.94 -13.00 -17.10
N ARG A 398 9.48 -12.01 -17.87
CA ARG A 398 9.97 -11.77 -19.23
C ARG A 398 10.13 -10.29 -19.54
N ASP A 399 11.23 -9.95 -20.20
CA ASP A 399 11.51 -8.58 -20.67
C ASP A 399 11.34 -7.52 -19.53
N SER A 400 11.74 -7.88 -18.31
CA SER A 400 11.51 -7.13 -17.05
C SER A 400 12.82 -6.80 -16.31
N GLU A 401 12.82 -5.74 -15.53
CA GLU A 401 13.84 -5.42 -14.54
C GLU A 401 13.26 -5.60 -13.13
N ILE A 402 14.03 -6.20 -12.24
CA ILE A 402 13.70 -6.38 -10.84
C ILE A 402 14.89 -5.84 -10.05
N LYS A 403 14.63 -4.88 -9.16
CA LYS A 403 15.67 -4.32 -8.31
C LYS A 403 15.17 -3.97 -6.92
N SER A 404 16.13 -3.95 -6.00
CA SER A 404 16.02 -3.37 -4.67
C SER A 404 17.11 -2.31 -4.50
N GLY A 405 17.00 -1.52 -3.44
CA GLY A 405 17.85 -0.41 -3.08
C GLY A 405 18.82 -0.79 -1.98
N ASN A 406 18.87 0.01 -0.92
CA ASN A 406 19.67 -0.31 0.27
C ASN A 406 18.90 -1.29 1.15
N GLY A 407 19.57 -2.28 1.74
CA GLY A 407 18.90 -3.25 2.60
C GLY A 407 19.65 -4.56 2.62
N ASN A 408 19.31 -5.48 3.51
CA ASN A 408 19.70 -6.89 3.32
C ASN A 408 18.49 -7.60 2.71
N ASP A 409 18.39 -7.53 1.39
CA ASP A 409 17.20 -7.90 0.65
C ASP A 409 17.15 -9.40 0.34
N ASN A 410 15.95 -9.94 0.20
CA ASN A 410 15.70 -11.36 0.06
C ASN A 410 14.95 -11.65 -1.23
N TYR A 411 15.61 -12.32 -2.16
CA TYR A 411 15.04 -12.76 -3.42
C TYR A 411 14.83 -14.26 -3.42
N LYS A 412 13.69 -14.72 -3.91
CA LYS A 412 13.39 -16.14 -4.04
C LYS A 412 12.69 -16.44 -5.35
N PHE A 413 13.32 -17.29 -6.15
CA PHE A 413 12.76 -17.83 -7.37
C PHE A 413 12.54 -19.33 -7.18
N GLU A 414 11.29 -19.79 -7.20
CA GLU A 414 10.95 -21.22 -7.10
C GLU A 414 10.03 -21.61 -8.24
N ASN A 415 10.42 -22.60 -9.06
CA ASN A 415 9.72 -22.96 -10.29
C ASN A 415 9.46 -21.73 -11.20
N THR A 416 10.38 -20.76 -11.20
CA THR A 416 10.22 -19.49 -11.90
C THR A 416 11.21 -19.36 -13.03
N ASN A 417 10.71 -19.16 -14.26
CA ASN A 417 11.57 -18.95 -15.43
C ASN A 417 11.87 -17.46 -15.64
N LEU A 418 13.10 -17.15 -16.04
CA LEU A 418 13.54 -15.79 -16.37
C LEU A 418 13.93 -15.72 -17.84
N ASP A 419 13.36 -14.80 -18.62
CA ASP A 419 13.72 -14.58 -20.03
C ASP A 419 13.89 -13.08 -20.34
N LYS A 420 15.11 -12.63 -20.63
CA LYS A 420 15.46 -11.21 -20.75
C LYS A 420 15.08 -10.42 -19.49
N THR A 421 15.43 -10.99 -18.35
CA THR A 421 15.18 -10.39 -17.05
C THR A 421 16.49 -9.94 -16.43
N SER A 422 16.55 -8.72 -15.93
CA SER A 422 17.64 -8.26 -15.08
C SER A 422 17.17 -8.28 -13.63
N VAL A 423 17.96 -8.87 -12.75
CA VAL A 423 17.77 -8.86 -11.29
C VAL A 423 19.01 -8.24 -10.66
N ASN A 424 18.83 -7.20 -9.84
CA ASN A 424 19.89 -6.53 -9.10
C ASN A 424 19.43 -6.26 -7.67
N SER A 425 20.04 -6.91 -6.67
CA SER A 425 19.59 -6.74 -5.29
C SER A 425 20.04 -5.44 -4.63
N GLY A 426 20.97 -4.67 -5.22
CA GLY A 426 21.24 -3.31 -4.75
C GLY A 426 22.44 -3.21 -3.80
N GLU A 427 22.30 -2.44 -2.72
CA GLU A 427 23.34 -2.26 -1.70
C GLU A 427 22.96 -3.02 -0.42
N GLY A 428 23.89 -3.84 0.10
CA GLY A 428 23.77 -4.49 1.40
C GLY A 428 24.24 -5.94 1.35
N ASN A 429 23.85 -6.78 2.31
CA ASN A 429 24.25 -8.19 2.27
C ASN A 429 23.02 -9.03 1.91
N ASP A 430 22.80 -9.16 0.62
CA ASP A 430 21.56 -9.70 0.08
C ASP A 430 21.59 -11.22 0.01
N THR A 431 20.40 -11.81 0.00
CA THR A 431 20.23 -13.25 -0.20
C THR A 431 19.34 -13.52 -1.40
N ILE A 432 19.91 -14.16 -2.42
CA ILE A 432 19.21 -14.56 -3.64
C ILE A 432 19.14 -16.09 -3.70
N LYS A 433 17.93 -16.65 -3.60
CA LYS A 433 17.67 -18.07 -3.78
C LYS A 433 17.14 -18.35 -5.17
N ILE A 434 17.88 -19.12 -5.95
CA ILE A 434 17.46 -19.66 -7.25
C ILE A 434 17.15 -21.14 -7.03
N GLY A 435 15.88 -21.50 -7.09
CA GLY A 435 15.42 -22.88 -6.91
C GLY A 435 15.88 -23.86 -8.00
N ASP A 436 15.45 -25.11 -7.82
CA ASP A 436 15.83 -26.20 -8.71
C ASP A 436 15.23 -26.07 -10.11
N GLU A 437 15.96 -26.59 -11.10
CA GLU A 437 15.55 -26.70 -12.51
C GLU A 437 15.11 -25.39 -13.19
N ILE A 438 15.51 -24.24 -12.63
CA ILE A 438 15.22 -22.93 -13.21
C ILE A 438 15.98 -22.74 -14.53
N ASN A 439 15.25 -22.22 -15.53
CA ASN A 439 15.82 -21.84 -16.82
C ASN A 439 15.90 -20.31 -16.91
N MET A 440 17.13 -19.81 -17.01
CA MET A 440 17.42 -18.39 -17.23
C MET A 440 17.90 -18.20 -18.65
N LYS A 441 17.23 -17.34 -19.42
CA LYS A 441 17.55 -17.07 -20.82
C LYS A 441 17.76 -15.59 -21.08
N ASN A 442 18.92 -15.20 -21.61
CA ASN A 442 19.25 -13.77 -21.83
C ASN A 442 19.10 -12.90 -20.58
N SER A 443 19.29 -13.48 -19.40
CA SER A 443 18.96 -12.85 -18.12
C SER A 443 20.22 -12.65 -17.27
N SER A 444 20.20 -11.69 -16.37
CA SER A 444 21.27 -11.44 -15.42
C SER A 444 20.72 -11.40 -14.00
N VAL A 445 21.48 -11.94 -13.06
CA VAL A 445 21.25 -11.81 -11.62
C VAL A 445 22.55 -11.31 -11.00
N THR A 446 22.51 -10.25 -10.20
CA THR A 446 23.66 -9.73 -9.46
C THR A 446 23.28 -9.47 -8.00
N GLY A 447 24.19 -9.76 -7.07
CA GLY A 447 24.10 -9.37 -5.66
C GLY A 447 24.31 -7.86 -5.45
N GLY A 448 25.08 -7.22 -6.33
CA GLY A 448 25.23 -5.76 -6.26
C GLY A 448 26.41 -5.39 -5.36
N ASP A 449 26.23 -4.43 -4.47
CA ASP A 449 27.28 -3.95 -3.57
C ASP A 449 27.10 -4.54 -2.17
N GLY A 450 28.08 -5.29 -1.67
CA GLY A 450 28.15 -5.70 -0.27
C GLY A 450 28.78 -7.08 -0.06
N ASN A 451 28.15 -7.97 0.72
CA ASN A 451 28.65 -9.35 0.81
C ASN A 451 27.48 -10.31 0.67
N ASP A 452 27.18 -10.63 -0.57
CA ASP A 452 25.91 -11.24 -0.94
C ASP A 452 25.98 -12.75 -0.88
N LYS A 453 24.81 -13.38 -0.88
CA LYS A 453 24.67 -14.81 -0.94
C LYS A 453 23.74 -15.21 -2.07
N VAL A 454 24.26 -16.00 -3.02
CA VAL A 454 23.43 -16.68 -4.02
C VAL A 454 23.36 -18.17 -3.71
N ASP A 455 22.16 -18.68 -3.39
CA ASP A 455 21.87 -20.11 -3.23
C ASP A 455 21.36 -20.69 -4.55
N LEU A 456 22.24 -21.43 -5.26
CA LEU A 456 21.99 -21.94 -6.60
C LEU A 456 21.54 -23.40 -6.58
N GLY A 457 20.23 -23.61 -6.79
CA GLY A 457 19.58 -24.91 -6.81
C GLY A 457 20.10 -25.89 -7.86
N LYS A 458 19.59 -27.11 -7.78
CA LYS A 458 20.02 -28.23 -8.63
C LYS A 458 19.53 -28.03 -10.04
N GLY A 459 20.39 -28.33 -11.01
CA GLY A 459 19.96 -28.44 -12.40
C GLY A 459 19.67 -27.14 -13.14
N VAL A 460 19.94 -25.98 -12.54
CA VAL A 460 19.76 -24.65 -13.14
C VAL A 460 20.50 -24.53 -14.48
N VAL A 461 19.84 -23.92 -15.47
CA VAL A 461 20.37 -23.72 -16.83
C VAL A 461 20.51 -22.23 -17.09
N LEU A 462 21.72 -21.80 -17.44
CA LEU A 462 22.02 -20.44 -17.85
C LEU A 462 22.22 -20.39 -19.37
N ASP A 463 21.25 -19.92 -20.15
CA ASP A 463 21.36 -19.74 -21.61
C ASP A 463 21.55 -18.26 -21.96
N ASN A 464 22.75 -17.88 -22.40
CA ASN A 464 23.12 -16.46 -22.58
C ASN A 464 22.81 -15.60 -21.34
N SER A 465 22.97 -16.19 -20.16
CA SER A 465 22.62 -15.59 -18.88
C SER A 465 23.81 -15.60 -17.93
N THR A 466 23.81 -14.70 -16.94
CA THR A 466 24.88 -14.56 -15.96
C THR A 466 24.35 -14.47 -14.53
N ILE A 467 25.17 -14.94 -13.58
CA ILE A 467 24.97 -14.75 -12.14
C ILE A 467 26.27 -14.17 -11.58
N THR A 468 26.20 -13.05 -10.88
CA THR A 468 27.37 -12.41 -10.26
C THR A 468 27.15 -12.11 -8.78
N GLY A 469 28.20 -12.23 -7.96
CA GLY A 469 28.17 -11.70 -6.59
C GLY A 469 28.07 -10.18 -6.63
N GLY A 470 29.06 -9.53 -7.26
CA GLY A 470 29.02 -8.10 -7.52
C GLY A 470 30.28 -7.45 -6.98
N GLU A 471 30.15 -6.27 -6.39
CA GLU A 471 31.20 -5.65 -5.60
C GLU A 471 31.09 -6.14 -4.15
N GLY A 472 32.18 -6.67 -3.62
CA GLY A 472 32.16 -7.26 -2.30
C GLY A 472 33.51 -7.83 -1.93
N THR A 473 33.63 -8.28 -0.69
CA THR A 473 34.87 -8.97 -0.25
C THR A 473 34.64 -10.41 0.14
N LYS A 474 33.38 -10.82 0.25
CA LYS A 474 32.95 -12.11 0.80
C LYS A 474 31.65 -12.60 0.16
N ASP A 475 31.47 -12.33 -1.13
CA ASP A 475 30.31 -12.83 -1.84
C ASP A 475 30.33 -14.36 -1.85
N THR A 476 29.19 -14.95 -1.51
CA THR A 476 29.05 -16.38 -1.26
C THR A 476 28.14 -17.02 -2.30
N LEU A 477 28.71 -17.90 -3.12
CA LEU A 477 27.94 -18.82 -3.95
C LEU A 477 27.73 -20.12 -3.18
N LYS A 478 26.48 -20.42 -2.81
CA LYS A 478 26.10 -21.72 -2.27
C LYS A 478 25.65 -22.64 -3.40
N ILE A 479 26.14 -23.87 -3.38
CA ILE A 479 25.87 -24.88 -4.40
C ILE A 479 25.32 -26.17 -3.80
N HIS A 480 24.63 -26.90 -4.66
CA HIS A 480 24.07 -28.23 -4.41
C HIS A 480 24.56 -29.20 -5.48
N ASP A 481 24.12 -30.46 -5.38
CA ASP A 481 24.36 -31.45 -6.43
C ASP A 481 23.84 -30.93 -7.79
N ASP A 482 24.62 -31.15 -8.85
CA ASP A 482 24.30 -30.72 -10.21
C ASP A 482 24.12 -29.20 -10.43
N SER A 483 24.52 -28.34 -9.48
CA SER A 483 24.55 -26.87 -9.68
C SER A 483 25.61 -26.45 -10.71
N PHE A 484 26.79 -27.10 -10.70
CA PHE A 484 27.85 -26.87 -11.70
C PHE A 484 27.69 -27.80 -12.91
N LYS A 485 26.80 -27.44 -13.84
CA LYS A 485 26.81 -28.02 -15.18
C LYS A 485 27.89 -27.35 -16.02
N THR A 486 28.59 -28.09 -16.89
CA THR A 486 29.58 -27.53 -17.83
C THR A 486 28.97 -26.46 -18.75
N THR A 487 27.65 -26.49 -18.94
CA THR A 487 26.90 -25.47 -19.70
C THR A 487 26.88 -24.10 -19.02
N ASN A 488 27.17 -24.03 -17.71
CA ASN A 488 27.19 -22.82 -16.92
C ASN A 488 28.61 -22.24 -16.75
N ALA A 489 29.64 -22.91 -17.31
CA ALA A 489 31.02 -22.44 -17.21
C ALA A 489 31.19 -21.03 -17.82
N GLY A 490 31.89 -20.15 -17.09
CA GLY A 490 32.12 -18.75 -17.49
C GLY A 490 30.90 -17.83 -17.38
N LYS A 491 29.78 -18.29 -16.80
CA LYS A 491 28.56 -17.50 -16.59
C LYS A 491 28.32 -17.11 -15.14
N ILE A 492 29.17 -17.61 -14.25
CA ILE A 492 29.14 -17.34 -12.81
C ILE A 492 30.48 -16.68 -12.46
N SER A 493 30.43 -15.56 -11.73
CA SER A 493 31.64 -14.80 -11.38
C SER A 493 31.42 -13.91 -10.14
N GLY A 494 32.49 -13.31 -9.61
CA GLY A 494 32.39 -12.33 -8.53
C GLY A 494 32.05 -12.93 -7.16
N PHE A 495 32.46 -14.18 -6.91
CA PHE A 495 32.29 -14.81 -5.59
C PHE A 495 33.65 -15.14 -4.97
N GLU A 496 33.91 -14.64 -3.75
CA GLU A 496 35.12 -14.97 -2.97
C GLU A 496 34.95 -16.24 -2.15
N ILE A 497 33.70 -16.64 -1.88
CA ILE A 497 33.35 -17.81 -1.09
C ILE A 497 32.48 -18.77 -1.90
N LEU A 498 32.89 -20.04 -1.95
CA LEU A 498 32.05 -21.14 -2.41
C LEU A 498 31.58 -21.95 -1.20
N ASP A 499 30.28 -21.95 -0.94
CA ASP A 499 29.66 -22.77 0.10
C ASP A 499 29.18 -24.11 -0.49
N MET A 500 29.84 -25.18 -0.07
CA MET A 500 29.60 -26.57 -0.46
C MET A 500 28.95 -27.39 0.67
N SER A 501 28.35 -26.73 1.68
CA SER A 501 27.74 -27.40 2.83
C SER A 501 26.64 -28.41 2.47
N GLU A 502 26.03 -28.30 1.28
CA GLU A 502 24.98 -29.19 0.76
C GLU A 502 25.36 -29.87 -0.57
N PHE A 503 26.65 -29.91 -0.91
CA PHE A 503 27.15 -30.55 -2.14
C PHE A 503 27.79 -31.92 -1.84
N ASP A 504 27.24 -33.02 -2.38
CA ASP A 504 27.75 -34.39 -2.20
C ASP A 504 28.58 -34.89 -3.40
N GLY A 505 29.14 -33.96 -4.18
CA GLY A 505 29.97 -34.28 -5.34
C GLY A 505 31.48 -34.35 -5.06
N VAL A 506 32.25 -34.43 -6.15
CA VAL A 506 33.72 -34.49 -6.11
C VAL A 506 34.32 -33.52 -7.12
N PHE A 507 35.21 -32.65 -6.65
CA PHE A 507 36.12 -31.90 -7.52
C PHE A 507 37.48 -32.60 -7.57
N ARG A 508 38.01 -32.82 -8.78
CA ARG A 508 39.30 -33.48 -9.00
C ARG A 508 40.26 -32.56 -9.73
N PHE A 509 41.48 -32.43 -9.21
CA PHE A 509 42.53 -31.61 -9.83
C PHE A 509 43.68 -32.50 -10.31
N PHE A 510 44.00 -32.48 -11.60
CA PHE A 510 45.10 -33.25 -12.20
C PHE A 510 46.35 -32.39 -12.43
N GLN A 511 46.16 -31.09 -12.64
CA GLN A 511 47.22 -30.11 -12.94
C GLN A 511 46.92 -28.75 -12.31
N ALA A 512 47.94 -27.89 -12.18
CA ALA A 512 47.82 -26.56 -11.58
C ALA A 512 46.76 -25.68 -12.24
N SER A 513 46.62 -25.77 -13.57
CA SER A 513 45.62 -25.01 -14.31
C SER A 513 44.18 -25.42 -14.00
N ASP A 514 43.93 -26.63 -13.46
CA ASP A 514 42.58 -27.01 -13.04
C ASP A 514 42.14 -26.18 -11.83
N ILE A 515 43.08 -25.82 -10.94
CA ILE A 515 42.84 -25.00 -9.75
C ILE A 515 42.67 -23.53 -10.15
N SER A 516 43.53 -22.98 -11.02
CA SER A 516 43.36 -21.59 -11.50
C SER A 516 42.04 -21.42 -12.27
N ASN A 517 41.66 -22.39 -13.11
CA ASN A 517 40.37 -22.39 -13.80
C ASN A 517 39.19 -22.54 -12.83
N PHE A 518 39.31 -23.35 -11.78
CA PHE A 518 38.26 -23.48 -10.76
C PHE A 518 38.00 -22.15 -10.04
N ILE A 519 39.06 -21.46 -9.62
CA ILE A 519 38.96 -20.12 -9.01
C ILE A 519 38.26 -19.16 -9.97
N LYS A 520 38.68 -19.13 -11.25
CA LYS A 520 38.10 -18.23 -12.26
C LYS A 520 36.65 -18.53 -12.60
N ASN A 521 36.23 -19.79 -12.55
CA ASN A 521 34.85 -20.18 -12.82
C ASN A 521 33.86 -19.78 -11.72
N VAL A 522 34.36 -19.35 -10.55
CA VAL A 522 33.55 -18.90 -9.41
C VAL A 522 33.78 -17.41 -9.14
N GLY A 523 35.03 -16.98 -9.02
CA GLY A 523 35.40 -15.59 -8.77
C GLY A 523 35.48 -14.72 -10.03
N GLY A 524 35.48 -15.29 -11.23
CA GLY A 524 35.66 -14.57 -12.50
C GLY A 524 37.11 -14.51 -12.99
N GLU A 525 37.33 -14.01 -14.21
CA GLU A 525 38.65 -14.04 -14.87
C GLU A 525 39.76 -13.28 -14.12
N GLY A 526 39.39 -12.27 -13.34
CA GLY A 526 40.32 -11.50 -12.50
C GLY A 526 40.63 -12.14 -11.14
N ALA A 527 39.91 -13.18 -10.75
CA ALA A 527 40.05 -13.79 -9.42
C ALA A 527 41.39 -14.51 -9.28
N THR A 528 42.07 -14.22 -8.18
CA THR A 528 43.34 -14.86 -7.81
C THR A 528 43.22 -15.71 -6.55
N SER A 529 42.08 -15.65 -5.86
CA SER A 529 41.82 -16.47 -4.69
C SER A 529 40.37 -16.89 -4.59
N LEU A 530 40.12 -18.03 -3.95
CA LEU A 530 38.79 -18.51 -3.59
C LEU A 530 38.86 -19.23 -2.23
N THR A 531 37.86 -18.99 -1.38
CA THR A 531 37.66 -19.77 -0.15
C THR A 531 36.49 -20.72 -0.33
N VAL A 532 36.72 -22.00 -0.11
CA VAL A 532 35.67 -23.02 -0.09
C VAL A 532 35.33 -23.34 1.35
N LYS A 533 34.04 -23.27 1.70
CA LYS A 533 33.51 -23.71 2.99
C LYS A 533 32.59 -24.90 2.79
N GLY A 534 32.50 -25.79 3.77
CA GLY A 534 31.53 -26.89 3.73
C GLY A 534 31.46 -27.64 5.05
N ILE A 535 31.03 -28.90 5.00
CA ILE A 535 30.86 -29.75 6.19
C ILE A 535 31.68 -31.02 6.00
N LYS A 536 32.45 -31.43 7.02
CA LYS A 536 33.28 -32.65 6.93
C LYS A 536 32.38 -33.86 6.71
N GLY A 537 32.65 -34.60 5.64
CA GLY A 537 31.84 -35.76 5.23
C GLY A 537 30.81 -35.45 4.15
N VAL A 538 30.60 -34.17 3.80
CA VAL A 538 29.77 -33.72 2.68
C VAL A 538 30.68 -33.22 1.57
N GLY A 539 30.62 -33.87 0.41
CA GLY A 539 31.50 -33.57 -0.73
C GLY A 539 32.99 -33.80 -0.45
N ARG A 540 33.82 -33.65 -1.48
CA ARG A 540 35.29 -33.75 -1.35
C ARG A 540 36.07 -33.18 -2.53
N PHE A 541 37.33 -32.87 -2.25
CA PHE A 541 38.38 -32.65 -3.25
C PHE A 541 39.28 -33.89 -3.32
N GLU A 542 39.65 -34.29 -4.53
CA GLU A 542 40.64 -35.34 -4.76
C GLU A 542 41.83 -34.77 -5.54
N ASP A 543 43.04 -34.96 -5.02
CA ASP A 543 44.24 -34.77 -5.81
C ASP A 543 44.31 -35.91 -6.82
N GLY A 544 44.32 -35.57 -8.11
CA GLY A 544 44.34 -36.54 -9.20
C GLY A 544 45.75 -37.04 -9.54
N THR A 545 46.79 -36.37 -9.06
CA THR A 545 48.19 -36.77 -9.22
C THR A 545 49.02 -36.49 -7.96
N SER A 546 50.06 -37.28 -7.72
CA SER A 546 50.99 -37.06 -6.60
C SER A 546 51.70 -35.71 -6.66
N GLY A 547 51.89 -35.16 -7.87
CA GLY A 547 52.43 -33.82 -8.07
C GLY A 547 51.57 -32.73 -7.41
N ILE A 548 50.24 -32.84 -7.53
CA ILE A 548 49.29 -31.93 -6.88
C ILE A 548 49.36 -32.06 -5.35
N THR A 549 49.37 -33.29 -4.83
CA THR A 549 49.54 -33.54 -3.39
C THR A 549 50.82 -32.90 -2.85
N THR A 550 51.95 -33.13 -3.51
CA THR A 550 53.23 -32.55 -3.07
C THR A 550 53.24 -31.03 -3.14
N SER A 551 52.56 -30.43 -4.12
CA SER A 551 52.49 -28.97 -4.27
C SER A 551 51.64 -28.33 -3.17
N ARG A 552 50.50 -28.94 -2.85
CA ARG A 552 49.59 -28.50 -1.77
C ARG A 552 50.25 -28.58 -0.39
N GLU A 553 51.06 -29.61 -0.15
CA GLU A 553 51.68 -29.83 1.17
C GLU A 553 53.03 -29.10 1.35
N ALA A 554 53.54 -28.45 0.30
CA ALA A 554 54.89 -27.87 0.27
C ALA A 554 55.12 -26.76 1.30
N ASP A 555 54.09 -26.00 1.64
CA ASP A 555 54.12 -24.90 2.61
C ASP A 555 53.76 -25.35 4.05
N GLY A 556 53.45 -26.63 4.24
CA GLY A 556 53.00 -27.21 5.51
C GLY A 556 51.51 -27.02 5.81
N ASN A 557 50.73 -26.42 4.91
CA ASN A 557 49.29 -26.22 5.05
C ASN A 557 48.49 -27.09 4.06
N ALA A 558 48.15 -28.30 4.49
CA ALA A 558 47.39 -29.26 3.68
C ALA A 558 45.98 -28.77 3.26
N THR A 559 45.50 -27.62 3.72
CA THR A 559 44.17 -27.09 3.37
C THR A 559 44.21 -25.98 2.32
N THR A 560 45.39 -25.66 1.77
CA THR A 560 45.55 -24.57 0.81
C THR A 560 46.31 -25.06 -0.41
N TYR A 561 45.80 -24.75 -1.59
CA TYR A 561 46.53 -24.89 -2.85
C TYR A 561 47.08 -23.52 -3.25
N GLU A 562 48.39 -23.43 -3.39
CA GLU A 562 49.05 -22.29 -4.04
C GLU A 562 49.65 -22.77 -5.36
N VAL A 563 49.18 -22.21 -6.47
CA VAL A 563 49.63 -22.60 -7.81
C VAL A 563 50.03 -21.39 -8.64
N HIS A 564 51.05 -21.57 -9.48
CA HIS A 564 51.48 -20.57 -10.45
C HIS A 564 51.00 -20.94 -11.84
N ASP A 565 50.30 -20.01 -12.49
CA ASP A 565 49.90 -20.12 -13.89
C ASP A 565 50.40 -18.86 -14.62
N GLY A 566 51.44 -19.04 -15.44
CA GLY A 566 52.22 -17.93 -16.00
C GLY A 566 52.95 -17.12 -14.92
N ASN A 567 52.67 -15.81 -14.86
CA ASN A 567 53.25 -14.88 -13.87
C ASN A 567 52.31 -14.60 -12.68
N GLN A 568 51.14 -15.24 -12.64
CA GLN A 568 50.12 -15.02 -11.61
C GLN A 568 50.13 -16.19 -10.61
N THR A 569 50.05 -15.87 -9.32
CA THR A 569 49.82 -16.85 -8.27
C THR A 569 48.33 -16.90 -7.95
N PHE A 570 47.82 -18.12 -7.77
CA PHE A 570 46.45 -18.42 -7.40
C PHE A 570 46.40 -19.17 -6.07
N THR A 571 45.44 -18.82 -5.21
CA THR A 571 45.30 -19.41 -3.87
C THR A 571 43.88 -19.95 -3.66
N LEU A 572 43.73 -21.27 -3.53
CA LEU A 572 42.47 -21.92 -3.16
C LEU A 572 42.56 -22.41 -1.71
N LYS A 573 41.74 -21.86 -0.83
CA LYS A 573 41.65 -22.28 0.58
C LYS A 573 40.42 -23.16 0.78
N ILE A 574 40.57 -24.30 1.46
CA ILE A 574 39.47 -25.21 1.76
C ILE A 574 39.27 -25.33 3.27
N GLU A 575 38.08 -24.99 3.74
CA GLU A 575 37.69 -25.01 5.14
C GLU A 575 36.61 -26.08 5.35
N GLU A 576 36.87 -26.98 6.30
CA GLU A 576 35.89 -27.98 6.76
C GLU A 576 35.36 -28.96 5.69
N VAL A 577 36.04 -29.11 4.55
CA VAL A 577 35.75 -30.13 3.51
C VAL A 577 36.84 -31.21 3.48
N ASN A 578 36.50 -32.43 3.06
CA ASN A 578 37.47 -33.52 2.89
C ASN A 578 38.39 -33.27 1.68
N ILE A 579 39.70 -33.41 1.88
CA ILE A 579 40.69 -33.46 0.79
C ILE A 579 41.38 -34.82 0.81
N ILE A 580 41.30 -35.56 -0.28
CA ILE A 580 41.89 -36.89 -0.42
C ILE A 580 43.13 -36.80 -1.31
N PRO A 581 44.35 -37.00 -0.77
CA PRO A 581 45.57 -37.02 -1.56
C PRO A 581 45.63 -38.27 -2.45
N THR A 582 46.31 -38.17 -3.60
CA THR A 582 46.61 -39.35 -4.41
C THR A 582 47.66 -40.20 -3.68
N ILE A 583 47.44 -41.52 -3.63
CA ILE A 583 48.39 -42.49 -3.04
C ILE A 583 49.60 -42.68 -3.95
#